data_AF-A0A0F8YF95-F1
#
_entry.id   AF-A0A0F8YF95-F1
#
_cell.length_a   1.000
_cell.length_b   1.000
_cell.length_c   1.000
_cell.angle_alpha   90.00
_cell.angle_beta   90.00
_cell.angle_gamma   90.00
#
_symmetry.space_group_name_H-M   'P 1'
#
loop_
_entity.id
_entity.type
_entity.pdbx_description
1 polymer ?
#
loop_
_entity_poly.entity_id
_entity_poly.type
_entity_poly.pdbx_seq_one_letter_code
_entity_poly.pdbx_strand_id
1 'polypeptide(L)' 'IWNVLDNVEDPKARFINFKSLEDIAVGSGFGLRYDFNFFVLRFDIGFKTYNPSLDLGNRWFRNYNFSDAVFNVGINYPF' A
#
# COMPACT_ATOMS: atom_id res chain seq x y z
N ILE A 1 9.53 -8.62 6.77
CA ILE A 1 10.82 -8.21 6.17
C ILE A 1 11.49 -9.50 5.71
N TRP A 2 11.85 -9.61 4.44
CA TRP A 2 12.56 -10.79 3.96
C TRP A 2 14.07 -10.58 4.00
N ASN A 3 14.79 -11.63 4.38
CA ASN A 3 16.23 -11.73 4.26
C ASN A 3 16.58 -12.52 3.01
N VAL A 4 17.61 -12.03 2.31
CA VAL A 4 18.13 -12.64 1.08
C VAL A 4 19.37 -13.48 1.37
N LEU A 5 20.05 -13.23 2.49
CA LEU A 5 21.24 -13.95 2.92
C LEU A 5 20.88 -15.09 3.88
N ASP A 6 21.74 -16.09 3.98
CA ASP A 6 21.41 -17.38 4.63
C ASP A 6 21.26 -17.32 6.16
N ASN A 7 21.62 -16.20 6.79
CA ASN A 7 21.60 -16.04 8.23
C ASN A 7 20.20 -15.66 8.77
N VAL A 8 19.23 -16.57 8.60
CA VAL A 8 17.85 -16.38 9.06
C VAL A 8 17.40 -17.57 9.90
N GLU A 9 17.04 -17.30 11.16
CA GLU A 9 16.47 -18.31 12.07
C GLU A 9 15.00 -18.60 11.77
N ASP A 10 14.26 -17.65 11.19
CA ASP A 10 12.87 -17.82 10.75
C ASP A 10 12.78 -18.16 9.26
N PRO A 11 12.41 -19.40 8.88
CA PRO A 11 12.26 -19.80 7.49
C PRO A 11 11.22 -18.99 6.71
N LYS A 12 10.20 -18.41 7.38
CA LYS A 12 9.15 -17.59 6.76
C LYS A 12 9.65 -16.20 6.39
N ALA A 13 10.76 -15.77 6.98
CA ALA A 13 11.40 -14.50 6.67
C ALA A 13 12.42 -14.63 5.53
N ARG A 14 12.56 -15.78 4.86
CA ARG A 14 13.47 -15.94 3.73
C ARG A 14 12.75 -15.68 2.41
N PHE A 15 13.34 -14.89 1.51
CA PHE A 15 12.83 -14.77 0.14
C PHE A 15 13.27 -16.00 -0.66
N ILE A 16 12.33 -16.92 -0.94
CA ILE A 16 12.68 -18.24 -1.51
C ILE A 16 12.45 -18.26 -3.03
N ASN A 17 11.31 -17.74 -3.48
CA ASN A 17 10.89 -17.72 -4.88
C ASN A 17 9.72 -16.74 -5.09
N PHE A 18 9.11 -16.74 -6.28
CA PHE A 18 7.94 -15.92 -6.62
C PHE A 18 6.75 -16.07 -5.66
N LYS A 19 6.60 -17.20 -4.97
CA LYS A 19 5.56 -17.38 -3.94
C LYS A 19 5.73 -16.40 -2.80
N SER A 20 6.96 -15.99 -2.49
CA SER A 20 7.19 -14.97 -1.46
C SER A 20 6.44 -13.68 -1.79
N LEU A 21 6.26 -13.32 -3.07
CA LEU A 21 5.50 -12.12 -3.46
C LEU A 21 4.05 -12.09 -2.90
N GLU A 22 3.50 -13.24 -2.50
CA GLU A 22 2.22 -13.30 -1.79
C GLU A 22 2.19 -12.57 -0.44
N ASP A 23 3.33 -12.25 0.19
CA ASP A 23 3.34 -11.45 1.44
C ASP A 23 3.44 -9.94 1.21
N ILE A 24 3.42 -9.47 -0.04
CA ILE A 24 3.43 -8.03 -0.37
C ILE A 24 2.02 -7.48 -0.31
N ALA A 25 1.80 -6.37 0.39
CA ALA A 25 0.54 -5.63 0.32
C ALA A 25 0.47 -4.80 -0.97
N VAL A 26 -0.67 -4.82 -1.66
CA VAL A 26 -0.90 -4.00 -2.86
C VAL A 26 -2.06 -3.06 -2.60
N GLY A 27 -1.85 -1.77 -2.87
CA GLY A 27 -2.88 -0.75 -2.81
C GLY A 27 -3.11 -0.12 -4.17
N SER A 28 -4.33 0.34 -4.42
CA SER A 28 -4.68 1.20 -5.56
C SER A 28 -5.43 2.42 -5.07
N GLY A 29 -5.41 3.52 -5.81
CA GLY A 29 -5.99 4.76 -5.34
C GLY A 29 -6.22 5.78 -6.44
N PHE A 30 -6.88 6.87 -6.07
CA PHE A 30 -7.13 8.02 -6.93
C PHE A 30 -6.61 9.28 -6.26
N GLY A 31 -5.96 10.14 -7.04
CA GLY A 31 -5.46 11.43 -6.58
C GLY A 31 -6.05 12.55 -7.42
N LEU A 32 -6.42 13.64 -6.75
CA LEU A 32 -6.79 14.91 -7.35
C LEU A 32 -5.76 15.95 -6.95
N ARG A 33 -5.22 16.63 -7.95
CA ARG A 33 -4.29 17.75 -7.75
C ARG A 33 -4.86 18.98 -8.43
N TYR A 34 -4.87 20.08 -7.69
CA TYR A 34 -5.24 21.39 -8.22
C TYR A 34 -4.15 22.41 -7.88
N ASP A 35 -3.62 23.07 -8.90
CA ASP A 35 -2.60 24.10 -8.76
C ASP A 35 -3.27 25.49 -8.77
N PHE A 36 -3.26 26.19 -7.62
CA PHE A 36 -3.61 27.61 -7.56
C PHE A 36 -2.36 28.46 -7.78
N ASN A 37 -2.56 29.76 -8.02
CA ASN A 37 -1.46 30.71 -8.21
C ASN A 37 -0.49 30.80 -7.01
N PHE A 38 -0.94 30.49 -5.79
CA PHE A 38 -0.18 30.72 -4.56
C PHE A 38 0.12 29.43 -3.78
N PHE A 39 -0.61 28.35 -4.04
CA PHE A 39 -0.44 27.05 -3.36
C PHE A 39 -1.03 25.91 -4.21
N VAL A 40 -0.58 24.69 -3.94
CA VAL A 40 -1.08 23.46 -4.57
C VAL A 40 -1.87 22.66 -3.57
N LEU A 41 -3.08 22.25 -3.95
CA LEU A 41 -3.91 21.35 -3.18
C LEU A 41 -3.84 19.93 -3.75
N ARG A 42 -3.71 18.95 -2.86
CA ARG A 42 -3.72 17.52 -3.20
C ARG A 42 -4.72 16.80 -2.31
N PHE A 43 -5.51 15.94 -2.94
CA PHE A 43 -6.42 15.04 -2.27
C PHE A 43 -6.23 13.64 -2.83
N ASP A 44 -5.78 12.71 -2.00
CA ASP A 44 -5.45 11.35 -2.42
C ASP A 44 -6.26 10.35 -1.59
N ILE A 45 -6.86 9.37 -2.26
CA ILE A 45 -7.59 8.26 -1.66
C ILE A 45 -6.87 6.96 -2.02
N GLY A 46 -6.47 6.19 -1.01
CA GLY A 46 -5.86 4.87 -1.18
C GLY A 46 -6.77 3.74 -0.66
N PHE A 47 -6.88 2.66 -1.43
CA PHE A 47 -7.62 1.44 -1.09
C PHE A 47 -6.68 0.25 -0.94
N LYS A 48 -7.00 -0.66 -0.02
CA LYS A 48 -6.25 -1.89 0.25
C LYS A 48 -6.72 -3.01 -0.67
N THR A 49 -6.14 -3.07 -1.87
CA THR A 49 -6.53 -4.00 -2.95
C THR A 49 -6.14 -5.44 -2.65
N TYR A 50 -4.97 -5.66 -2.09
CA TYR A 50 -4.50 -6.96 -1.60
C TYR A 50 -3.84 -6.81 -0.23
N ASN A 51 -4.35 -7.57 0.74
CA ASN A 51 -3.86 -7.57 2.11
C ASN A 51 -3.35 -8.98 2.50
N PRO A 52 -2.03 -9.19 2.54
CA PRO A 52 -1.42 -10.49 2.85
C PRO A 52 -1.62 -10.92 4.31
N SER A 53 -1.96 -9.99 5.21
CA SER A 53 -2.24 -10.28 6.62
C SER A 53 -3.58 -10.99 6.84
N LEU A 54 -4.42 -11.11 5.81
CA LEU A 54 -5.69 -11.85 5.87
C LEU A 54 -5.51 -13.32 5.44
N ASP A 55 -6.49 -14.14 5.78
CA ASP A 55 -6.54 -15.55 5.37
C ASP A 55 -6.49 -15.70 3.84
N LEU A 56 -5.88 -16.79 3.35
CA LEU A 56 -5.56 -17.03 1.93
C LEU A 56 -6.75 -16.87 0.94
N GLY A 57 -8.01 -17.01 1.39
CA GLY A 57 -9.20 -16.78 0.56
C GLY A 57 -9.76 -15.34 0.59
N ASN A 58 -9.30 -14.51 1.53
CA ASN A 58 -9.87 -13.20 1.83
C ASN A 58 -8.89 -12.04 1.56
N ARG A 59 -7.76 -12.30 0.88
CA ARG A 59 -6.70 -11.29 0.73
C ARG A 59 -7.04 -10.21 -0.30
N TRP A 60 -7.80 -10.54 -1.33
CA TRP A 60 -8.17 -9.62 -2.41
C TRP A 60 -9.46 -8.88 -2.11
N PHE A 61 -9.48 -7.57 -2.32
CA PHE A 61 -10.63 -6.66 -2.25
C PHE A 61 -11.46 -6.66 -0.96
N ARG A 62 -11.02 -7.36 0.09
CA ARG A 62 -11.79 -7.52 1.33
C ARG A 62 -12.05 -6.22 2.07
N ASN A 63 -11.07 -5.32 2.04
CA ASN A 63 -11.12 -3.97 2.62
C ASN A 63 -11.20 -2.89 1.53
N TYR A 64 -11.76 -3.23 0.36
CA TYR A 64 -11.91 -2.28 -0.73
C TYR A 64 -13.23 -1.51 -0.59
N ASN A 65 -13.29 -0.62 0.39
CA ASN A 65 -14.45 0.23 0.66
C ASN A 65 -13.99 1.59 1.20
N PHE A 66 -14.89 2.57 1.21
CA PHE A 66 -14.57 3.93 1.66
C PHE A 66 -14.32 4.04 3.17
N SER A 67 -14.77 3.08 3.98
CA SER A 67 -14.54 3.07 5.43
C SER A 67 -13.13 2.62 5.79
N ASP A 68 -12.55 1.72 5.00
CA ASP A 68 -11.18 1.22 5.12
C ASP A 68 -10.17 2.00 4.26
N ALA A 69 -10.65 2.96 3.47
CA ALA A 69 -9.82 3.80 2.61
C ALA A 69 -8.96 4.76 3.43
N VAL A 70 -7.74 5.01 2.93
CA VAL A 70 -6.82 5.98 3.50
C VAL A 70 -6.98 7.29 2.75
N PHE A 71 -7.37 8.33 3.47
CA PHE A 71 -7.53 9.68 2.92
C PHE A 71 -6.32 10.53 3.30
N ASN A 72 -5.70 11.15 2.30
CA ASN A 72 -4.61 12.10 2.50
C ASN A 72 -4.99 13.44 1.87
N VAL A 73 -4.72 14.52 2.61
CA VAL A 73 -4.92 15.90 2.14
C VAL A 73 -3.59 16.64 2.30
N GLY A 74 -3.15 17.31 1.23
CA GLY A 74 -1.90 18.05 1.21
C GLY A 74 -2.10 19.48 0.71
N ILE A 75 -1.41 20.42 1.34
CA ILE A 75 -1.28 21.81 0.90
C ILE A 75 0.20 22.11 0.79
N ASN A 76 0.66 22.53 -0.39
CA ASN A 76 2.06 22.83 -0.65
C ASN A 76 2.21 24.26 -1.16
N TYR A 77 3.30 24.93 -0.79
CA TYR A 77 3.70 26.19 -1.41
C TYR A 77 4.64 25.91 -2.60
N PRO A 78 4.33 26.37 -3.83
CA PRO A 78 5.24 26.33 -4.96
C PRO A 78 6.23 27.49 -4.81
N PHE A 79 7.23 27.33 -3.96
CA PHE A 79 8.38 28.26 -3.95
C PHE A 79 9.37 27.89 -5.05
#